data_AF-A0A2N2G9T7-F1
#
_entry.id   AF-A0A2N2G9T7-F1
#
_cell.length_a   1.000
_cell.length_b   1.000
_cell.length_c   1.000
_cell.angle_alpha   90.00
_cell.angle_beta   90.00
_cell.angle_gamma   90.00
#
_symmetry.space_group_name_H-M   'P 1'
#
loop_
_entity.id
_entity.type
_entity.pdbx_description
1 polymer ?
#
loop_
_entity_poly.entity_id
_entity_poly.type
_entity_poly.pdbx_seq_one_letter_code
_entity_poly.pdbx_strand_id
1 'polypeptide(L)'
;MILTARRFFGCFPMIFAALLLTAPCQAGVDWEVSNTLKTPAAPLDIAASLDGKWTFVLAEGGRLLVYSEKGALEETISVDPAMDRIAASGLQAANIPDRIYLSSTKNKTVQTVSLDFSVPINIQGAPFLGPENGPVVIVAFSDFECPYCGTVGGLFEEALAKYPKEVKVVFKQFPLAMH
;
A
#
# COMPACT_ATOMS: atom_id res chain seq x y z
N MET A 1 -46.91 4.12 -55.10
CA MET A 1 -48.04 5.00 -55.46
C MET A 1 -49.26 4.50 -54.69
N ILE A 2 -49.83 5.36 -53.82
CA ILE A 2 -51.18 5.29 -53.22
C ILE A 2 -51.36 4.22 -52.10
N LEU A 3 -51.17 4.55 -50.82
CA LEU A 3 -52.13 5.16 -49.86
C LEU A 3 -53.55 4.56 -49.87
N THR A 4 -53.98 3.96 -48.76
CA THR A 4 -55.29 4.28 -48.16
C THR A 4 -55.37 3.82 -46.71
N ALA A 5 -55.52 4.79 -45.83
CA ALA A 5 -55.82 4.64 -44.42
C ALA A 5 -57.33 4.43 -44.22
N ARG A 6 -57.73 3.74 -43.14
CA ARG A 6 -59.01 4.04 -42.49
C ARG A 6 -58.98 3.80 -40.97
N ARG A 7 -59.30 4.90 -40.29
CA ARG A 7 -59.47 5.18 -38.86
C ARG A 7 -60.47 4.22 -38.18
N PHE A 8 -60.14 3.68 -37.00
CA PHE A 8 -60.39 4.19 -35.64
C PHE A 8 -61.88 4.14 -35.22
N PHE A 9 -62.21 3.27 -34.25
CA PHE A 9 -62.94 3.55 -32.98
C PHE A 9 -63.53 2.27 -32.39
N GLY A 10 -63.35 2.02 -31.08
CA GLY A 10 -64.18 1.03 -30.37
C GLY A 10 -63.58 0.34 -29.15
N CYS A 11 -63.37 1.10 -28.07
CA CYS A 11 -63.66 0.75 -26.66
C CYS A 11 -63.67 -0.73 -26.23
N PHE A 12 -62.68 -1.17 -25.43
CA PHE A 12 -62.90 -2.09 -24.30
C PHE A 12 -61.71 -2.07 -23.33
N PRO A 13 -61.90 -1.75 -22.04
CA PRO A 13 -60.82 -1.70 -21.06
C PRO A 13 -60.51 -3.13 -20.60
N MET A 14 -59.49 -3.76 -21.16
CA MET A 14 -59.10 -5.11 -20.80
C MET A 14 -57.88 -5.08 -19.86
N ILE A 15 -58.19 -5.16 -18.56
CA ILE A 15 -57.45 -5.96 -17.58
C ILE A 15 -55.95 -5.59 -17.50
N PHE A 16 -55.69 -4.48 -16.83
CA PHE A 16 -54.37 -4.13 -16.29
C PHE A 16 -54.13 -4.99 -15.02
N ALA A 17 -53.78 -6.27 -15.21
CA ALA A 17 -53.40 -7.18 -14.13
C ALA A 17 -52.16 -7.99 -14.53
N ALA A 18 -51.13 -7.30 -15.03
CA ALA A 18 -49.80 -7.85 -15.14
C ALA A 18 -49.15 -7.82 -13.76
N LEU A 19 -49.41 -8.89 -13.00
CA LEU A 19 -48.57 -9.49 -11.97
C LEU A 19 -47.26 -8.72 -11.67
N LEU A 20 -47.29 -7.94 -10.59
CA LEU A 20 -46.10 -7.54 -9.84
C LEU A 20 -45.44 -8.81 -9.28
N LEU A 21 -44.67 -9.53 -10.10
CA LEU A 21 -43.64 -10.45 -9.61
C LEU A 21 -42.45 -9.59 -9.18
N THR A 22 -42.58 -8.90 -8.05
CA THR A 22 -41.41 -8.41 -7.33
C THR A 22 -40.69 -9.64 -6.81
N ALA A 23 -39.74 -10.17 -7.57
CA ALA A 23 -38.79 -11.13 -7.01
C ALA A 23 -38.16 -10.45 -5.79
N PRO A 24 -38.27 -11.04 -4.58
CA PRO A 24 -37.51 -10.52 -3.46
C PRO A 24 -36.05 -10.57 -3.88
N CYS A 25 -35.43 -9.40 -4.03
CA CYS A 25 -33.98 -9.28 -4.13
C CYS A 25 -33.46 -9.79 -2.78
N GLN A 26 -33.24 -11.10 -2.68
CA GLN A 26 -32.51 -11.66 -1.57
C GLN A 26 -31.11 -11.08 -1.72
N ALA A 27 -30.78 -10.14 -0.84
CA ALA A 27 -29.40 -9.72 -0.64
C ALA A 27 -28.63 -10.95 -0.17
N GLY A 28 -28.12 -11.73 -1.12
CA GLY A 28 -27.19 -12.81 -0.88
C GLY A 28 -25.81 -12.21 -0.63
N VAL A 29 -25.08 -12.78 0.31
CA VAL A 29 -23.64 -12.54 0.40
C VAL A 29 -23.00 -13.56 -0.53
N ASP A 30 -22.62 -13.13 -1.73
CA ASP A 30 -21.75 -13.91 -2.60
C ASP A 30 -20.33 -13.82 -2.03
N TRP A 31 -19.74 -14.97 -1.75
CA TRP A 31 -18.41 -15.06 -1.14
C TRP A 31 -17.51 -15.96 -1.96
N GLU A 32 -16.25 -15.58 -2.05
CA GLU A 32 -15.19 -16.34 -2.69
C GLU A 32 -13.95 -16.27 -1.82
N VAL A 33 -13.28 -17.41 -1.60
CA VAL A 33 -11.97 -17.42 -0.94
C VAL A 33 -10.94 -16.96 -1.97
N SER A 34 -10.57 -15.68 -1.88
CA SER A 34 -9.63 -15.07 -2.84
C SER A 34 -8.19 -15.56 -2.67
N ASN A 35 -7.76 -15.89 -1.46
CA ASN A 35 -6.41 -16.36 -1.18
C ASN A 35 -6.32 -17.20 0.10
N THR A 36 -5.28 -18.04 0.20
CA THR A 36 -4.91 -18.78 1.44
C THR A 36 -3.42 -18.63 1.69
N LEU A 37 -3.07 -17.88 2.75
CA LEU A 37 -1.68 -17.64 3.14
C LEU A 37 -1.09 -18.86 3.84
N LYS A 38 0.05 -19.36 3.36
CA LYS A 38 0.82 -20.40 4.04
C LYS A 38 1.81 -19.76 4.99
N THR A 39 1.68 -20.03 6.29
CA THR A 39 2.57 -19.49 7.31
C THR A 39 3.67 -20.50 7.69
N PRO A 40 4.94 -20.08 7.83
CA PRO A 40 6.04 -20.95 8.26
C PRO A 40 6.02 -21.30 9.76
N ALA A 41 5.17 -20.64 10.54
CA ALA A 41 4.90 -20.93 11.95
C ALA A 41 3.39 -20.76 12.23
N ALA A 42 2.92 -21.27 13.36
CA ALA A 42 1.51 -21.14 13.75
C ALA A 42 1.16 -19.64 13.94
N PRO A 43 0.11 -19.14 13.28
CA PRO A 43 -0.33 -17.76 13.44
C PRO A 43 -0.99 -17.59 14.82
N LEU A 44 -0.57 -16.56 15.55
CA LEU A 44 -1.15 -16.15 16.83
C LEU A 44 -2.28 -15.14 16.63
N ASP A 45 -2.04 -14.12 15.80
CA ASP A 45 -2.99 -13.05 15.53
C ASP A 45 -2.66 -12.36 14.18
N ILE A 46 -3.62 -11.64 13.60
CA ILE A 46 -3.52 -11.05 12.25
C ILE A 46 -4.04 -9.61 12.26
N ALA A 47 -3.31 -8.73 11.58
CA ALA A 47 -3.76 -7.39 11.25
C ALA A 47 -3.52 -7.10 9.76
N ALA A 48 -4.19 -6.11 9.20
CA ALA A 48 -3.93 -5.65 7.83
C ALA A 48 -3.70 -4.14 7.83
N SER A 49 -2.92 -3.68 6.85
CA SER A 49 -2.84 -2.24 6.57
C SER A 49 -4.22 -1.74 6.11
N LEU A 50 -4.55 -0.49 6.44
CA LEU A 50 -5.84 0.10 6.08
C LEU A 50 -6.02 0.25 4.56
N ASP A 51 -4.92 0.30 3.81
CA ASP A 51 -4.97 0.36 2.34
C ASP A 51 -5.07 -1.03 1.69
N GLY A 52 -5.06 -2.10 2.48
CA GLY A 52 -5.17 -3.49 2.02
C GLY A 52 -3.91 -4.04 1.35
N LYS A 53 -2.83 -3.26 1.22
CA LYS A 53 -1.61 -3.73 0.53
C LYS A 53 -0.84 -4.77 1.32
N TRP A 54 -0.97 -4.75 2.64
CA TRP A 54 -0.18 -5.57 3.55
C TRP A 54 -1.08 -6.35 4.50
N THR A 55 -0.78 -7.64 4.64
CA THR A 55 -1.32 -8.49 5.71
C THR A 55 -0.17 -8.86 6.65
N PHE A 56 -0.35 -8.56 7.93
CA PHE A 56 0.61 -8.81 8.99
C PHE A 56 0.15 -10.00 9.83
N VAL A 57 0.97 -11.04 9.91
CA VAL A 57 0.68 -12.22 10.72
C VAL A 57 1.71 -12.31 11.83
N LEU A 58 1.27 -12.10 13.08
CA LEU A 58 2.08 -12.41 14.23
C LEU A 58 2.04 -13.92 14.44
N ALA A 59 3.19 -14.57 14.40
CA ALA A 59 3.33 -16.02 14.49
C ALA A 59 4.25 -16.43 15.66
N GLU A 60 4.12 -17.67 16.07
CA GLU A 60 4.93 -18.26 17.14
C GLU A 60 6.44 -18.09 16.92
N GLY A 61 7.17 -17.99 18.03
CA GLY A 61 8.63 -17.80 18.02
C GLY A 61 9.06 -16.36 17.77
N GLY A 62 8.18 -15.38 17.97
CA GLY A 62 8.51 -13.96 17.84
C GLY A 62 8.70 -13.54 16.38
N ARG A 63 7.81 -13.99 15.49
CA ARG A 63 7.89 -13.68 14.07
C ARG A 63 6.72 -12.82 13.64
N LEU A 64 7.01 -11.64 13.11
CA LEU A 64 6.05 -10.81 12.40
C LEU A 64 6.24 -11.03 10.89
N LEU A 65 5.31 -11.76 10.29
CA LEU A 65 5.32 -12.11 8.87
C LEU A 65 4.56 -11.04 8.08
N VAL A 66 5.17 -10.50 7.03
CA VAL A 66 4.58 -9.45 6.19
C VAL A 66 4.27 -10.02 4.82
N TYR A 67 2.98 -10.10 4.49
CA TYR A 67 2.49 -10.57 3.20
C TYR A 67 2.00 -9.39 2.34
N SER A 68 2.30 -9.43 1.05
CA SER A 68 1.71 -8.52 0.07
C SER A 68 0.23 -8.85 -0.19
N GLU A 69 -0.49 -7.95 -0.87
CA GLU A 69 -1.89 -8.12 -1.31
C GLU A 69 -2.12 -9.46 -2.04
N LYS A 70 -1.11 -9.92 -2.80
CA LYS A 70 -1.15 -11.20 -3.54
C LYS A 70 -0.87 -12.42 -2.67
N GLY A 71 -0.57 -12.22 -1.39
CA GLY A 71 -0.25 -13.26 -0.43
C GLY A 71 1.15 -13.84 -0.54
N ALA A 72 2.08 -13.14 -1.18
CA ALA A 72 3.50 -13.49 -1.13
C ALA A 72 4.10 -13.01 0.19
N LEU A 73 4.88 -13.87 0.86
CA LEU A 73 5.65 -13.49 2.05
C LEU A 73 6.86 -12.66 1.61
N GLU A 74 6.82 -11.36 1.89
CA GLU A 74 7.88 -10.41 1.49
C GLU A 74 8.95 -10.25 2.56
N GLU A 75 8.56 -10.28 3.85
CA GLU A 75 9.49 -10.02 4.96
C GLU A 75 9.12 -10.83 6.21
N THR A 76 10.13 -11.18 7.01
CA THR A 76 9.98 -11.78 8.33
C THR A 76 10.77 -11.00 9.37
N ILE A 77 10.05 -10.26 10.20
CA ILE A 77 10.63 -9.39 11.22
C ILE A 77 10.68 -10.16 12.54
N SER A 78 11.84 -10.14 13.20
CA SER A 78 11.99 -10.71 14.54
C SER A 78 11.47 -9.71 15.58
N VAL A 79 10.56 -10.16 16.43
CA VAL A 79 9.95 -9.39 17.52
C VAL A 79 10.09 -10.18 18.83
N ASP A 80 9.77 -9.55 19.96
CA ASP A 80 9.80 -10.25 21.25
C ASP A 80 8.87 -11.49 21.21
N PRO A 81 9.38 -12.71 21.48
CA PRO A 81 8.58 -13.93 21.46
C PRO A 81 7.40 -13.97 22.44
N ALA A 82 7.35 -13.05 23.41
CA ALA A 82 6.24 -12.93 24.34
C ALA A 82 5.02 -12.19 23.78
N MET A 83 5.13 -11.54 22.61
CA MET A 83 4.00 -10.86 21.96
C MET A 83 2.97 -11.87 21.47
N ASP A 84 1.69 -11.59 21.70
CA ASP A 84 0.58 -12.50 21.39
C ASP A 84 -0.61 -11.83 20.70
N ARG A 85 -0.57 -10.50 20.52
CA ARG A 85 -1.60 -9.75 19.80
C ARG A 85 -0.99 -8.69 18.90
N ILE A 86 -1.66 -8.42 17.80
CA ILE A 86 -1.25 -7.40 16.83
C ILE A 86 -2.42 -6.46 16.51
N ALA A 87 -2.11 -5.18 16.34
CA ALA A 87 -2.99 -4.21 15.71
C ALA A 87 -2.19 -3.37 14.73
N ALA A 88 -2.82 -2.94 13.64
CA ALA A 88 -2.23 -2.03 12.67
C ALA A 88 -3.03 -0.73 12.65
N SER A 89 -2.32 0.38 12.50
CA SER A 89 -2.91 1.68 12.17
C SER A 89 -2.06 2.33 11.10
N GLY A 90 -2.66 3.13 10.25
CA GLY A 90 -1.96 3.80 9.16
C GLY A 90 -2.97 4.34 8.18
N LEU A 91 -2.54 5.27 7.34
CA LEU A 91 -3.33 5.72 6.21
C LEU A 91 -2.37 6.24 5.16
N GLN A 92 -1.87 5.32 4.34
CA GLN A 92 -0.87 5.63 3.32
C GLN A 92 -1.38 6.71 2.34
N ALA A 93 -2.68 6.72 2.04
CA ALA A 93 -3.32 7.74 1.21
C ALA A 93 -3.22 9.17 1.80
N ALA A 94 -2.99 9.29 3.11
CA ALA A 94 -2.77 10.55 3.81
C ALA A 94 -1.29 10.73 4.26
N ASN A 95 -0.35 9.95 3.70
CA ASN A 95 1.05 9.91 4.12
C ASN A 95 1.24 9.60 5.62
N ILE A 96 0.35 8.81 6.22
CA ILE A 96 0.50 8.32 7.58
C ILE A 96 1.06 6.90 7.49
N PRO A 97 2.32 6.66 7.91
CA PRO A 97 2.95 5.36 7.79
C PRO A 97 2.26 4.32 8.66
N ASP A 98 2.36 3.07 8.24
CA ASP A 98 1.85 1.94 9.01
C ASP A 98 2.63 1.80 10.32
N ARG A 99 1.90 1.88 11.43
CA ARG A 99 2.36 1.56 12.78
C ARG A 99 1.70 0.28 13.23
N ILE A 100 2.52 -0.67 13.62
CA ILE A 100 2.10 -1.94 14.19
C ILE A 100 2.25 -1.87 15.69
N TYR A 101 1.19 -2.21 16.42
CA TYR A 101 1.22 -2.37 17.86
C TYR A 101 1.20 -3.86 18.16
N LEU A 102 2.23 -4.31 18.86
CA LEU A 102 2.33 -5.66 19.39
C LEU A 102 2.08 -5.57 20.88
N SER A 103 1.22 -6.44 21.41
CA SER A 103 1.02 -6.52 22.86
C SER A 103 1.26 -7.92 23.36
N SER A 104 1.71 -8.01 24.61
CA SER A 104 1.85 -9.26 25.34
C SER A 104 0.86 -9.25 26.50
N THR A 105 -0.13 -10.13 26.48
CA THR A 105 -1.06 -10.27 27.61
C THR A 105 -0.35 -10.81 28.86
N LYS A 106 0.68 -11.65 28.67
CA LYS A 106 1.48 -12.24 29.76
C LYS A 106 2.38 -11.21 30.43
N ASN A 107 3.10 -10.43 29.63
CA ASN A 107 4.09 -9.49 30.14
C ASN A 107 3.50 -8.10 30.42
N LYS A 108 2.24 -7.85 30.01
CA LYS A 108 1.55 -6.55 30.16
C LYS A 108 2.31 -5.42 29.48
N THR A 109 2.93 -5.72 28.34
CA THR A 109 3.75 -4.79 27.56
C THR A 109 3.12 -4.53 26.21
N VAL A 110 3.39 -3.34 25.66
CA VAL A 110 3.06 -2.97 24.28
C VAL A 110 4.33 -2.45 23.60
N GLN A 111 4.62 -2.96 22.41
CA GLN A 111 5.70 -2.53 21.54
C GLN A 111 5.10 -1.93 20.27
N THR A 112 5.64 -0.80 19.83
CA THR A 112 5.28 -0.19 18.54
C THR A 112 6.40 -0.45 17.53
N VAL A 113 6.04 -1.00 16.38
CA VAL A 113 6.94 -1.22 15.24
C VAL A 113 6.49 -0.31 14.11
N SER A 114 7.37 0.58 13.66
CA SER A 114 7.17 1.35 12.44
C SER A 114 7.68 0.54 11.26
N LEU A 115 6.87 0.43 10.20
CA LEU A 115 7.25 -0.26 8.98
C LEU A 115 7.56 0.76 7.89
N ASP A 116 8.84 0.88 7.55
CA ASP A 116 9.31 1.66 6.41
C ASP A 116 9.81 0.71 5.33
N PHE A 117 9.01 0.53 4.28
CA PHE A 117 9.38 -0.31 3.15
C PHE A 117 10.38 0.43 2.26
N SER A 118 11.61 -0.09 2.18
CA SER A 118 12.63 0.42 1.27
C SER A 118 12.34 -0.07 -0.15
N VAL A 119 12.14 0.85 -1.10
CA VAL A 119 11.92 0.52 -2.50
C VAL A 119 13.24 0.57 -3.26
N PRO A 120 13.60 -0.45 -4.06
CA PRO A 120 14.81 -0.40 -4.87
C PRO A 120 14.66 0.68 -5.95
N ILE A 121 15.63 1.61 -6.00
CA ILE A 121 15.68 2.67 -7.02
C ILE A 121 16.75 2.31 -8.05
N ASN A 122 16.36 2.23 -9.32
CA ASN A 122 17.31 2.05 -10.42
C ASN A 122 18.13 3.34 -10.58
N ILE A 123 19.43 3.24 -10.28
CA ILE A 123 20.40 4.34 -10.38
C ILE A 123 21.42 4.12 -11.51
N GLN A 124 21.21 3.11 -12.36
CA GLN A 124 22.09 2.83 -13.48
C GLN A 124 22.14 4.03 -14.44
N GLY A 125 23.36 4.45 -14.80
CA GLY A 125 23.61 5.60 -15.67
C GLY A 125 23.30 6.98 -15.07
N ALA A 126 22.86 7.05 -13.81
CA ALA A 126 22.59 8.33 -13.16
C ALA A 126 23.90 9.00 -12.71
N PRO A 127 24.02 10.34 -12.87
CA PRO A 127 25.16 11.07 -12.36
C PRO A 127 25.20 11.04 -10.84
N PHE A 128 26.40 11.02 -10.26
CA PHE A 128 26.57 10.99 -8.81
C PHE A 128 27.83 11.71 -8.34
N LEU A 129 27.85 12.05 -7.06
CA LEU A 129 29.00 12.54 -6.30
C LEU A 129 29.38 11.55 -5.21
N GLY A 130 30.65 11.55 -4.82
CA GLY A 130 31.20 10.61 -3.83
C GLY A 130 31.73 9.30 -4.44
N PRO A 131 32.06 8.31 -3.62
CA PRO A 131 32.61 7.03 -4.07
C PRO A 131 31.57 6.20 -4.82
N GLU A 132 32.02 5.51 -5.87
CA GLU A 132 31.15 4.66 -6.70
C GLU A 132 30.43 3.57 -5.88
N ASN A 133 31.12 3.03 -4.88
CA ASN A 133 30.65 1.96 -3.99
C ASN A 133 30.36 2.44 -2.57
N GLY A 134 29.89 3.69 -2.42
CA GLY A 134 29.50 4.22 -1.11
C GLY A 134 28.40 3.37 -0.45
N PRO A 135 28.57 2.86 0.78
CA PRO A 135 27.57 2.07 1.50
C PRO A 135 26.27 2.82 1.78
N VAL A 136 26.30 4.14 1.84
CA VAL A 136 25.11 4.98 2.01
C VAL A 136 24.84 5.72 0.70
N VAL A 137 23.73 5.39 0.04
CA VAL A 137 23.34 6.00 -1.25
C VAL A 137 22.13 6.91 -1.04
N ILE A 138 22.32 8.21 -1.23
CA ILE A 138 21.25 9.21 -1.21
C ILE A 138 20.81 9.44 -2.65
N VAL A 139 19.56 9.14 -2.99
CA VAL A 139 19.00 9.45 -4.31
C VAL A 139 18.18 10.72 -4.23
N ALA A 140 18.69 11.80 -4.82
CA ALA A 140 18.02 13.09 -4.87
C ALA A 140 17.18 13.21 -6.14
N PHE A 141 15.86 13.17 -6.00
CA PHE A 141 14.92 13.57 -7.05
C PHE A 141 14.79 15.09 -7.03
N SER A 142 15.25 15.74 -8.09
CA SER A 142 15.46 17.19 -8.06
C SER A 142 15.32 17.81 -9.45
N ASP A 143 15.11 19.12 -9.47
CA ASP A 143 15.03 19.96 -10.67
C ASP A 143 15.91 21.19 -10.47
N PHE A 144 16.68 21.55 -11.50
CA PHE A 144 17.53 22.73 -11.54
C PHE A 144 16.73 24.04 -11.49
N GLU A 145 15.46 24.03 -11.91
CA GLU A 145 14.60 25.22 -11.88
C GLU A 145 13.79 25.36 -10.57
N CYS A 146 13.82 24.35 -9.69
CA CYS A 146 13.09 24.39 -8.43
C CYS A 146 13.86 25.21 -7.37
N PRO A 147 13.31 26.34 -6.87
CA PRO A 147 14.01 27.20 -5.92
C PRO A 147 14.29 26.52 -4.58
N TYR A 148 13.47 25.55 -4.18
CA TYR A 148 13.69 24.77 -2.96
C TYR A 148 14.71 23.65 -3.15
N CYS A 149 14.83 23.08 -4.36
CA CYS A 149 15.85 22.07 -4.64
C CYS A 149 17.26 22.66 -4.56
N GLY A 150 17.45 23.89 -5.06
CA GLY A 150 18.74 24.57 -5.02
C GLY A 150 19.28 24.79 -3.60
N THR A 151 18.42 24.92 -2.58
CA THR A 151 18.86 25.13 -1.20
C THR A 151 19.37 23.83 -0.53
N VAL A 152 18.95 22.66 -1.01
CA VAL A 152 19.34 21.35 -0.44
C VAL A 152 20.77 20.96 -0.84
N GLY A 153 21.31 21.53 -1.93
CA GLY A 153 22.65 21.20 -2.43
C GLY A 153 23.76 21.31 -1.36
N GLY A 154 23.71 22.36 -0.52
CA GLY A 154 24.68 22.55 0.55
C GLY A 154 24.67 21.43 1.62
N LEU A 155 23.53 20.81 1.88
CA LEU A 155 23.44 19.68 2.81
C LEU A 155 24.13 18.43 2.25
N PHE A 156 24.06 18.22 0.93
CA PHE A 156 24.78 17.13 0.28
C PHE A 156 26.28 17.36 0.31
N GLU A 157 26.74 18.59 0.10
CA GLU A 157 28.15 18.95 0.22
C GLU A 157 28.68 18.69 1.64
N GLU A 158 27.93 19.10 2.67
CA GLU A 158 28.29 18.83 4.06
C GLU A 158 28.38 17.33 4.36
N ALA A 159 27.41 16.54 3.89
CA ALA A 159 27.41 15.09 4.08
C ALA A 159 28.61 14.41 3.38
N LEU A 160 28.90 14.82 2.14
CA LEU A 160 30.05 14.32 1.37
C LEU A 160 31.38 14.71 2.03
N ALA A 161 31.48 15.92 2.59
CA ALA A 161 32.68 16.36 3.30
C ALA A 161 32.89 15.61 4.62
N LYS A 162 31.81 15.36 5.37
CA LYS A 162 31.86 14.66 6.66
C LYS A 162 32.11 13.16 6.51
N TYR A 163 31.61 12.55 5.43
CA TYR A 163 31.65 11.10 5.20
C TYR A 163 32.16 10.76 3.79
N PRO A 164 33.40 11.16 3.43
CA PRO A 164 33.88 11.16 2.04
C PRO A 164 34.09 9.75 1.45
N LYS A 165 34.14 8.71 2.28
CA LYS A 165 34.29 7.31 1.86
C LYS A 165 32.98 6.52 1.90
N GLU A 166 31.94 7.09 2.47
CA GLU A 166 30.72 6.37 2.82
C GLU A 166 29.50 6.82 2.03
N VAL A 167 29.39 8.13 1.77
CA VAL A 167 28.19 8.74 1.19
C VAL A 167 28.35 8.92 -0.32
N LYS A 168 27.41 8.32 -1.08
CA LYS A 168 27.22 8.54 -2.51
C LYS A 168 25.91 9.32 -2.72
N VAL A 169 25.96 10.44 -3.41
CA VAL A 169 24.76 11.23 -3.74
C VAL A 169 24.47 11.08 -5.23
N VAL A 170 23.38 10.40 -5.56
CA VAL A 170 22.91 10.17 -6.93
C VAL A 170 21.84 11.21 -7.27
N PHE A 171 21.97 11.85 -8.42
CA PHE A 171 20.97 12.79 -8.91
C PHE A 171 20.02 12.12 -9.90
N LYS A 172 18.72 12.32 -9.71
CA LYS A 172 17.66 11.91 -10.63
C LYS A 172 16.82 13.13 -10.99
N GLN A 173 16.79 13.47 -12.27
CA GLN A 173 15.97 14.57 -12.76
C GLN A 173 14.49 14.26 -12.51
N PHE A 174 13.80 15.18 -11.84
CA PHE A 174 12.36 15.11 -11.58
C PHE A 174 11.74 16.47 -11.93
N PRO A 175 11.45 16.72 -13.22
CA PRO A 175 11.04 18.02 -13.69
C PRO A 175 9.74 18.50 -13.04
N LEU A 176 9.63 19.80 -12.78
CA LEU A 176 8.36 20.41 -12.42
C LEU A 176 7.33 20.17 -13.52
N ALA A 177 6.05 20.06 -13.16
CA ALA A 177 4.95 19.78 -14.09
C ALA A 177 4.75 20.86 -15.17
N MET A 178 5.47 21.97 -15.07
CA MET A 178 5.44 23.13 -15.97
C MET A 178 6.57 23.14 -17.01
N HIS A 179 7.16 21.97 -17.27
CA HIS A 179 8.11 21.69 -18.36
C HIS A 179 7.44 21.12 -19.62
#